data_AF-A0A7S3IUZ1-F1
#
_entry.id   AF-A0A7S3IUZ1-F1
#
_cell.length_a   1.000
_cell.length_b   1.000
_cell.length_c   1.000
_cell.angle_alpha   90.00
_cell.angle_beta   90.00
_cell.angle_gamma   90.00
#
_symmetry.space_group_name_H-M   'P 1'
#
loop_
_entity.id
_entity.type
_entity.pdbx_description
1 polymer ?
#
loop_
_entity_poly.entity_id
_entity_poly.type
_entity_poly.pdbx_seq_one_letter_code
_entity_poly.pdbx_strand_id
1 'polypeptide(L)'
;MNLSMDANSSINEEEEESNLTPEQRARAKANWAKLRIHIKAMRFTDNYLVRALDEENENKIENMQVEEIERGTNVAKPLDQQERKTKTCTQNLIITPGESSWLGMWLFIWHSTLLWGYVYDPYYLAFHKSETFKEEKPSIAIFIVVDIIMLVNMIISCFTSFQKELQWSNSLLEILCHYIKGAFIVDSLSTLLPLIYGQESYFAVKLLRMYHVRVVYGQISDLVSLILQKMGLTKSNVEKISFIINLIIYMFSAIHILGCSWIYIGRESSCSWMKQLNEGDPASVGGCTDNGIGVDIENNTQIYVTSVYWVITTLTTVGYGDYKGYTSGEYMFQMVVEFLGIGVFSYLMGSINDLVSSETTLQDIIDERTEDVESWLRKLEKSRTKNFSKQLYDSVKEYTAKSYHFDYYQ
;
A
#
# COMPACT_ATOMS: atom_id res chain seq x y z
N MET A 1 -29.92 -36.91 9.86
CA MET A 1 -29.74 -38.21 9.18
C MET A 1 -29.25 -39.20 10.24
N ASN A 2 -29.98 -40.29 10.48
CA ASN A 2 -29.73 -41.21 11.58
C ASN A 2 -28.35 -41.89 11.45
N LEU A 3 -27.52 -41.75 12.49
CA LEU A 3 -26.25 -42.45 12.65
C LEU A 3 -26.51 -43.88 13.13
N SER A 4 -26.28 -44.88 12.28
CA SER A 4 -26.04 -46.25 12.70
C SER A 4 -24.56 -46.36 13.11
N MET A 5 -24.29 -46.35 14.41
CA MET A 5 -22.99 -46.76 14.95
C MET A 5 -22.83 -48.27 14.76
N ASP A 6 -21.72 -48.67 14.15
CA ASP A 6 -21.32 -50.06 13.96
C ASP A 6 -21.20 -50.80 15.30
N ALA A 7 -21.92 -51.91 15.41
CA ALA A 7 -21.99 -52.78 16.59
C ALA A 7 -20.71 -53.62 16.85
N ASN A 8 -19.61 -53.34 16.13
CA ASN A 8 -18.36 -54.10 16.21
C ASN A 8 -17.25 -53.42 17.04
N SER A 9 -17.40 -52.15 17.45
CA SER A 9 -16.43 -51.51 18.35
C SER A 9 -16.71 -51.75 19.83
N SER A 10 -17.95 -52.09 20.19
CA SER A 10 -18.36 -52.31 21.60
C SER A 10 -17.84 -53.63 22.18
N ILE A 11 -17.44 -54.59 21.35
CA ILE A 11 -16.99 -55.93 21.81
C ILE A 11 -15.53 -55.88 22.31
N ASN A 12 -14.69 -54.99 21.77
CA ASN A 12 -13.29 -54.87 22.19
C ASN A 12 -13.08 -53.93 23.41
N GLU A 13 -14.00 -52.98 23.66
CA GLU A 13 -13.92 -52.10 24.83
C GLU A 13 -14.27 -52.81 26.14
N GLU A 14 -15.17 -53.80 26.12
CA GLU A 14 -15.55 -54.58 27.30
C GLU A 14 -14.44 -55.57 27.74
N GLU A 15 -13.65 -56.11 26.80
CA GLU A 15 -12.51 -56.97 27.11
C GLU A 15 -11.33 -56.21 27.74
N GLU A 16 -11.05 -54.97 27.32
CA GLU A 16 -10.00 -54.13 27.93
C GLU A 16 -10.38 -53.55 29.29
N GLU A 17 -11.67 -53.26 29.53
CA GLU A 17 -12.14 -52.84 30.86
C GLU A 17 -11.97 -53.93 31.92
N SER A 18 -12.02 -55.21 31.53
CA SER A 18 -11.95 -56.37 32.44
C SER A 18 -10.57 -56.58 33.10
N ASN A 19 -9.50 -56.02 32.52
CA ASN A 19 -8.11 -56.22 32.96
C ASN A 19 -7.52 -55.08 33.84
N LEU A 20 -8.33 -54.08 34.19
CA LEU A 20 -7.91 -52.94 35.01
C LEU A 20 -8.15 -53.19 36.51
N THR A 21 -7.15 -52.91 37.34
CA THR A 21 -7.33 -52.95 38.80
C THR A 21 -8.40 -51.93 39.23
N PRO A 22 -9.12 -52.16 40.36
CA PRO A 22 -10.18 -51.27 40.82
C PRO A 22 -9.75 -49.80 40.95
N GLU A 23 -8.50 -49.57 41.36
CA GLU A 23 -7.89 -48.25 41.50
C GLU A 23 -7.64 -47.55 40.15
N GLN A 24 -7.22 -48.30 39.13
CA GLN A 24 -7.02 -47.78 37.77
C GLN A 24 -8.35 -47.44 37.11
N ARG A 25 -9.38 -48.25 37.32
CA ARG A 25 -10.75 -47.97 36.82
C ARG A 25 -11.34 -46.72 37.49
N ALA A 26 -11.08 -46.51 38.78
CA ALA A 26 -11.46 -45.31 39.50
C ALA A 26 -10.73 -44.05 38.99
N ARG A 27 -9.41 -44.14 38.76
CA ARG A 27 -8.63 -43.02 38.17
C ARG A 27 -9.03 -42.69 36.74
N ALA A 28 -9.29 -43.69 35.91
CA ALA A 28 -9.76 -43.49 34.55
C ALA A 28 -11.12 -42.78 34.54
N LYS A 29 -12.08 -43.22 35.38
CA LYS A 29 -13.37 -42.52 35.55
C LYS A 29 -13.20 -41.09 36.05
N ALA A 30 -12.29 -40.84 36.99
CA ALA A 30 -12.00 -39.50 37.49
C ALA A 30 -11.39 -38.58 36.40
N ASN A 31 -10.48 -39.11 35.57
CA ASN A 31 -9.86 -38.37 34.48
C ASN A 31 -10.86 -38.12 33.34
N TRP A 32 -11.71 -39.08 33.01
CA TRP A 32 -12.82 -38.90 32.07
C TRP A 32 -13.83 -37.87 32.56
N ALA A 33 -14.13 -37.84 33.86
CA ALA A 33 -14.96 -36.80 34.44
C ALA A 33 -14.31 -35.41 34.32
N LYS A 34 -13.00 -35.29 34.59
CA LYS A 34 -12.24 -34.04 34.40
C LYS A 34 -12.20 -33.60 32.93
N LEU A 35 -11.96 -34.53 32.00
CA LEU A 35 -11.95 -34.26 30.57
C LEU A 35 -13.33 -33.79 30.08
N ARG A 36 -14.43 -34.44 30.53
CA ARG A 36 -15.79 -33.97 30.24
C ARG A 36 -16.06 -32.58 30.78
N ILE A 37 -15.61 -32.28 32.00
CA ILE A 37 -15.73 -30.93 32.58
C ILE A 37 -14.94 -29.91 31.74
N HIS A 38 -13.73 -30.26 31.29
CA HIS A 38 -12.89 -29.37 30.50
C HIS A 38 -13.43 -29.15 29.07
N ILE A 39 -13.90 -30.20 28.40
CA ILE A 39 -14.59 -30.10 27.09
C ILE A 39 -15.89 -29.31 27.22
N LYS A 40 -16.64 -29.49 28.31
CA LYS A 40 -17.88 -28.75 28.57
C LYS A 40 -17.60 -27.28 28.91
N ALA A 41 -16.49 -26.99 29.60
CA ALA A 41 -16.01 -25.64 29.83
C ALA A 41 -15.54 -24.97 28.53
N MET A 42 -14.80 -25.68 27.66
CA MET A 42 -14.39 -25.19 26.34
C MET A 42 -15.58 -24.87 25.44
N ARG A 43 -16.58 -25.78 25.36
CA ARG A 43 -17.86 -25.49 24.67
C ARG A 43 -18.60 -24.30 25.28
N PHE A 44 -18.50 -24.11 26.60
CA PHE A 44 -19.14 -22.98 27.27
C PHE A 44 -18.42 -21.67 26.95
N THR A 45 -17.08 -21.66 26.89
CA THR A 45 -16.31 -20.49 26.45
C THR A 45 -16.50 -20.19 24.98
N ASP A 46 -16.57 -21.18 24.08
CA ASP A 46 -16.88 -20.94 22.66
C ASP A 46 -18.31 -20.41 22.50
N ASN A 47 -19.31 -21.04 23.15
CA ASN A 47 -20.68 -20.51 23.12
C ASN A 47 -20.79 -19.14 23.79
N TYR A 48 -19.95 -18.83 24.79
CA TYR A 48 -19.91 -17.52 25.43
C TYR A 48 -19.22 -16.48 24.54
N LEU A 49 -18.16 -16.84 23.82
CA LEU A 49 -17.49 -15.97 22.86
C LEU A 49 -18.37 -15.71 21.64
N VAL A 50 -19.03 -16.74 21.10
CA VAL A 50 -20.02 -16.61 20.03
C VAL A 50 -21.20 -15.75 20.50
N ARG A 51 -21.74 -15.99 21.71
CA ARG A 51 -22.79 -15.11 22.27
C ARG A 51 -22.32 -13.71 22.56
N ALA A 52 -21.09 -13.50 23.01
CA ALA A 52 -20.55 -12.17 23.26
C ALA A 52 -20.31 -11.41 21.94
N LEU A 53 -19.89 -12.12 20.88
CA LEU A 53 -19.76 -11.57 19.54
C LEU A 53 -21.14 -11.29 18.90
N ASP A 54 -22.12 -12.16 19.13
CA ASP A 54 -23.51 -11.95 18.71
C ASP A 54 -24.16 -10.81 19.49
N GLU A 55 -23.95 -10.70 20.80
CA GLU A 55 -24.39 -9.56 21.62
C GLU A 55 -23.67 -8.26 21.21
N GLU A 56 -22.38 -8.29 20.86
CA GLU A 56 -21.67 -7.11 20.34
C GLU A 56 -22.19 -6.70 18.96
N ASN A 57 -22.50 -7.67 18.09
CA ASN A 57 -23.10 -7.42 16.78
C ASN A 57 -24.55 -6.94 16.88
N GLU A 58 -25.36 -7.53 17.77
CA GLU A 58 -26.72 -7.07 18.07
C GLU A 58 -26.69 -5.68 18.69
N ASN A 59 -25.80 -5.38 19.64
CA ASN A 59 -25.63 -4.03 20.17
C ASN A 59 -25.14 -3.04 19.10
N LYS A 60 -24.27 -3.45 18.16
CA LYS A 60 -23.90 -2.60 17.01
C LYS A 60 -25.08 -2.37 16.06
N ILE A 61 -25.89 -3.39 15.80
CA ILE A 61 -27.09 -3.29 14.95
C ILE A 61 -28.15 -2.44 15.63
N GLU A 62 -28.37 -2.61 16.93
CA GLU A 62 -29.30 -1.83 17.73
C GLU A 62 -28.81 -0.39 17.86
N ASN A 63 -27.51 -0.13 18.05
CA ASN A 63 -26.95 1.22 17.99
C ASN A 63 -27.06 1.85 16.60
N MET A 64 -26.88 1.09 15.52
CA MET A 64 -27.12 1.56 14.15
C MET A 64 -28.60 1.86 13.90
N GLN A 65 -29.51 1.03 14.41
CA GLN A 65 -30.96 1.23 14.31
C GLN A 65 -31.44 2.38 15.20
N VAL A 66 -30.86 2.57 16.39
CA VAL A 66 -31.12 3.73 17.27
C VAL A 66 -30.57 5.00 16.63
N GLU A 67 -29.39 4.99 16.00
CA GLU A 67 -28.93 6.11 15.17
C GLU A 67 -29.87 6.37 13.98
N GLU A 68 -30.41 5.33 13.34
CA GLU A 68 -31.33 5.44 12.21
C GLU A 68 -32.74 5.90 12.65
N ILE A 69 -33.18 5.53 13.86
CA ILE A 69 -34.43 5.99 14.50
C ILE A 69 -34.26 7.40 15.05
N GLU A 70 -33.10 7.80 15.59
CA GLU A 70 -32.80 9.18 15.97
C GLU A 70 -32.69 10.07 14.72
N ARG A 71 -32.17 9.55 13.60
CA ARG A 71 -32.27 10.21 12.28
C ARG A 71 -33.72 10.25 11.79
N GLY A 72 -34.52 9.21 12.01
CA GLY A 72 -35.92 9.12 11.56
C GLY A 72 -36.91 9.95 12.40
N THR A 73 -36.69 10.08 13.71
CA THR A 73 -37.55 10.85 14.63
C THR A 73 -37.20 12.33 14.65
N ASN A 74 -35.95 12.70 14.37
CA ASN A 74 -35.61 14.09 14.01
C ASN A 74 -36.08 14.51 12.60
N VAL A 75 -36.69 13.60 11.83
CA VAL A 75 -37.21 13.85 10.47
C VAL A 75 -38.75 14.00 10.43
N ALA A 76 -39.45 14.02 11.56
CA ALA A 76 -40.88 14.36 11.61
C ALA A 76 -41.15 15.87 11.79
N LYS A 77 -40.30 16.74 11.21
CA LYS A 77 -40.74 18.06 10.74
C LYS A 77 -40.77 17.99 9.22
N PRO A 78 -41.84 18.46 8.57
CA PRO A 78 -41.96 18.35 7.12
C PRO A 78 -40.70 18.92 6.46
N LEU A 79 -39.96 18.06 5.75
CA LEU A 79 -38.85 18.40 4.85
C LEU A 79 -39.38 19.09 3.58
N ASP A 80 -40.29 20.03 3.77
CA ASP A 80 -40.76 20.97 2.75
C ASP A 80 -40.92 22.34 3.42
N GLN A 81 -39.78 22.84 3.90
CA GLN A 81 -39.44 24.22 4.27
C GLN A 81 -38.16 24.19 5.12
N GLN A 82 -37.12 23.49 4.66
CA GLN A 82 -35.79 23.98 4.98
C GLN A 82 -35.69 25.27 4.18
N GLU A 83 -35.85 26.40 4.85
CA GLU A 83 -35.60 27.73 4.30
C GLU A 83 -34.43 27.60 3.34
N ARG A 84 -34.69 27.77 2.05
CA ARG A 84 -33.65 27.91 1.05
C ARG A 84 -32.99 29.25 1.40
N LYS A 85 -32.17 29.28 2.46
CA LYS A 85 -31.40 30.44 2.89
C LYS A 85 -30.73 30.88 1.61
N THR A 86 -31.14 32.04 1.12
CA THR A 86 -30.60 32.62 -0.10
C THR A 86 -29.10 32.65 0.10
N LYS A 87 -28.38 31.77 -0.64
CA LYS A 87 -26.92 31.72 -0.58
C LYS A 87 -26.45 33.15 -0.74
N THR A 88 -25.67 33.63 0.23
CA THR A 88 -25.04 34.95 0.11
C THR A 88 -24.22 34.97 -1.19
N CYS A 89 -23.98 36.15 -1.77
CA CYS A 89 -23.21 36.27 -3.02
C CYS A 89 -21.86 35.52 -2.93
N THR A 90 -21.22 35.55 -1.77
CA THR A 90 -19.99 34.81 -1.44
C THR A 90 -20.16 33.29 -1.38
N GLN A 91 -21.32 32.78 -0.97
CA GLN A 91 -21.61 31.34 -0.93
C GLN A 91 -21.93 30.76 -2.32
N ASN A 92 -22.34 31.58 -3.28
CA ASN A 92 -22.52 31.15 -4.67
C ASN A 92 -21.20 30.96 -5.43
N LEU A 93 -20.11 31.56 -4.95
CA LEU A 93 -18.77 31.40 -5.51
C LEU A 93 -18.06 30.11 -5.03
N ILE A 94 -18.55 29.47 -3.97
CA ILE A 94 -17.92 28.28 -3.38
C ILE A 94 -18.29 27.05 -4.21
N ILE A 95 -17.29 26.28 -4.61
CA ILE A 95 -17.45 25.04 -5.36
C ILE A 95 -17.37 23.87 -4.38
N THR A 96 -18.46 23.11 -4.28
CA THR A 96 -18.52 21.88 -3.48
C THR A 96 -18.25 20.66 -4.36
N PRO A 97 -17.26 19.80 -4.04
CA PRO A 97 -16.93 18.61 -4.82
C PRO A 97 -18.08 17.65 -5.10
N GLY A 98 -19.06 17.54 -4.18
CA GLY A 98 -20.24 16.69 -4.34
C GLY A 98 -21.37 17.26 -5.21
N GLU A 99 -21.40 18.56 -5.47
CA GLU A 99 -22.48 19.21 -6.25
C GLU A 99 -22.08 19.46 -7.71
N SER A 100 -20.78 19.45 -8.01
CA SER A 100 -20.24 19.88 -9.31
C SER A 100 -19.68 18.72 -10.13
N SER A 101 -20.38 18.36 -11.22
CA SER A 101 -19.91 17.32 -12.15
C SER A 101 -18.71 17.75 -12.99
N TRP A 102 -18.57 19.04 -13.30
CA TRP A 102 -17.45 19.55 -14.11
C TRP A 102 -16.13 19.54 -13.33
N LEU A 103 -16.18 19.69 -11.99
CA LEU A 103 -14.99 19.72 -11.15
C LEU A 103 -14.24 18.38 -11.20
N GLY A 104 -14.96 17.24 -11.27
CA GLY A 104 -14.33 15.94 -11.43
C GLY A 104 -13.52 15.83 -12.73
N MET A 105 -14.06 16.32 -13.84
CA MET A 105 -13.35 16.35 -15.13
C MET A 105 -12.14 17.31 -15.09
N TRP A 106 -12.28 18.47 -14.46
CA TRP A 106 -11.18 19.40 -14.25
C TRP A 106 -10.04 18.78 -13.42
N LEU A 107 -10.38 18.17 -12.28
CA LEU A 107 -9.41 17.49 -11.43
C LEU A 107 -8.70 16.39 -12.20
N PHE A 108 -9.40 15.61 -13.03
CA PHE A 108 -8.76 14.61 -13.89
C PHE A 108 -7.72 15.23 -14.85
N ILE A 109 -8.04 16.35 -15.50
CA ILE A 109 -7.11 17.07 -16.38
C ILE A 109 -5.89 17.58 -15.59
N TRP A 110 -6.13 18.18 -14.42
CA TRP A 110 -5.07 18.70 -13.56
C TRP A 110 -4.13 17.60 -13.06
N HIS A 111 -4.66 16.50 -12.51
CA HIS A 111 -3.84 15.37 -12.06
C HIS A 111 -3.07 14.72 -13.22
N SER A 112 -3.68 14.59 -14.40
CA SER A 112 -3.00 14.06 -15.59
C SER A 112 -1.85 14.97 -16.02
N THR A 113 -2.03 16.29 -15.90
CA THR A 113 -1.00 17.30 -16.16
C THR A 113 0.16 17.18 -15.16
N LEU A 114 -0.15 16.99 -13.87
CA LEU A 114 0.86 16.73 -12.84
C LEU A 114 1.62 15.42 -13.10
N LEU A 115 0.92 14.34 -13.44
CA LEU A 115 1.54 13.05 -13.74
C LEU A 115 2.51 13.16 -14.92
N TRP A 116 2.13 13.90 -15.98
CA TRP A 116 3.03 14.20 -17.09
C TRP A 116 4.26 14.96 -16.61
N GLY A 117 4.10 16.00 -15.79
CA GLY A 117 5.21 16.74 -15.21
C GLY A 117 6.13 15.88 -14.33
N TYR A 118 5.59 14.89 -13.62
CA TYR A 118 6.39 14.03 -12.75
C TYR A 118 7.35 13.13 -13.51
N VAL A 119 7.02 12.77 -14.75
CA VAL A 119 7.92 12.02 -15.64
C VAL A 119 8.78 12.98 -16.45
N TYR A 120 8.20 14.07 -16.95
CA TYR A 120 8.88 14.92 -17.91
C TYR A 120 9.86 15.91 -17.26
N ASP A 121 9.50 16.55 -16.14
CA ASP A 121 10.33 17.60 -15.52
C ASP A 121 11.70 17.06 -15.03
N PRO A 122 11.78 15.90 -14.34
CA PRO A 122 13.07 15.30 -13.97
C PRO A 122 13.90 14.91 -15.19
N TYR A 123 13.25 14.35 -16.21
CA TYR A 123 13.91 13.97 -17.46
C TYR A 123 14.49 15.20 -18.20
N TYR A 124 13.70 16.26 -18.33
CA TYR A 124 14.16 17.52 -18.91
C TYR A 124 15.36 18.07 -18.16
N LEU A 125 15.29 18.11 -16.82
CA LEU A 125 16.40 18.65 -16.01
C LEU A 125 17.67 17.79 -16.18
N ALA A 126 17.53 16.48 -16.23
CA ALA A 126 18.63 15.54 -16.45
C ALA A 126 19.32 15.73 -17.82
N PHE A 127 18.56 16.07 -18.86
CA PHE A 127 19.06 16.16 -20.24
C PHE A 127 19.19 17.58 -20.80
N HIS A 128 18.79 18.62 -20.07
CA HIS A 128 18.77 20.01 -20.55
C HIS A 128 20.13 20.51 -21.10
N LYS A 129 21.24 19.98 -20.59
CA LYS A 129 22.60 20.30 -21.06
C LYS A 129 23.08 19.47 -22.24
N SER A 130 22.38 18.40 -22.62
CA SER A 130 22.74 17.52 -23.75
C SER A 130 22.53 18.22 -25.08
N GLU A 131 23.50 18.16 -25.99
CA GLU A 131 23.42 18.80 -27.31
C GLU A 131 22.35 18.14 -28.19
N THR A 132 22.30 16.80 -28.21
CA THR A 132 21.25 16.04 -28.91
C THR A 132 19.86 16.37 -28.38
N PHE A 133 19.71 16.57 -27.06
CA PHE A 133 18.43 16.96 -26.48
C PHE A 133 18.04 18.41 -26.81
N LYS A 134 19.00 19.33 -26.99
CA LYS A 134 18.69 20.72 -27.37
C LYS A 134 18.07 20.83 -28.76
N GLU A 135 18.42 19.93 -29.67
CA GLU A 135 17.85 19.88 -31.02
C GLU A 135 16.44 19.27 -31.03
N GLU A 136 16.20 18.28 -30.17
CA GLU A 136 14.92 17.54 -30.10
C GLU A 136 13.94 18.08 -29.04
N LYS A 137 14.32 19.12 -28.29
CA LYS A 137 13.52 19.61 -27.15
C LYS A 137 12.10 20.03 -27.60
N PRO A 138 11.05 19.70 -26.83
CA PRO A 138 9.71 20.15 -27.15
C PRO A 138 9.61 21.67 -27.08
N SER A 139 8.63 22.19 -27.83
CA SER A 139 8.37 23.62 -27.86
C SER A 139 8.09 24.18 -26.46
N ILE A 140 8.61 25.38 -26.18
CA ILE A 140 8.39 26.10 -24.92
C ILE A 140 6.88 26.31 -24.67
N ALA A 141 6.07 26.35 -25.74
CA ALA A 141 4.62 26.47 -25.67
C ALA A 141 3.95 25.36 -24.82
N ILE A 142 4.46 24.12 -24.86
CA ILE A 142 3.88 23.02 -24.06
C ILE A 142 4.03 23.32 -22.57
N PHE A 143 5.20 23.79 -22.14
CA PHE A 143 5.43 24.17 -20.74
C PHE A 143 4.53 25.33 -20.29
N ILE A 144 4.31 26.31 -21.18
CA ILE A 144 3.40 27.43 -20.89
C ILE A 144 1.96 26.93 -20.74
N VAL A 145 1.49 26.03 -21.62
CA VAL A 145 0.14 25.44 -21.51
C VAL A 145 -0.04 24.71 -20.19
N VAL A 146 0.94 23.89 -19.81
CA VAL A 146 0.94 23.18 -18.52
C VAL A 146 0.89 24.17 -17.35
N ASP A 147 1.69 25.22 -17.38
CA ASP A 147 1.70 26.25 -16.33
C ASP A 147 0.38 27.04 -16.28
N ILE A 148 -0.30 27.26 -17.42
CA ILE A 148 -1.64 27.86 -17.47
C ILE A 148 -2.67 26.93 -16.79
N ILE A 149 -2.62 25.63 -17.05
CA ILE A 149 -3.50 24.66 -16.38
C ILE A 149 -3.29 24.70 -14.86
N MET A 150 -2.02 24.76 -14.42
CA MET A 150 -1.67 24.88 -13.00
C MET A 150 -2.17 26.21 -12.40
N LEU A 151 -2.05 27.31 -13.13
CA LEU A 151 -2.54 28.63 -12.72
C LEU A 151 -4.07 28.65 -12.56
N VAL A 152 -4.80 28.07 -13.51
CA VAL A 152 -6.27 27.93 -13.41
C VAL A 152 -6.63 27.05 -12.20
N ASN A 153 -5.88 25.98 -11.94
CA ASN A 153 -6.13 25.14 -10.77
C ASN A 153 -5.89 25.88 -9.45
N MET A 154 -4.85 26.73 -9.38
CA MET A 154 -4.57 27.57 -8.22
C MET A 154 -5.75 28.52 -7.95
N ILE A 155 -6.34 29.11 -8.99
CA ILE A 155 -7.54 29.95 -8.86
C ILE A 155 -8.73 29.13 -8.37
N ILE A 156 -9.02 27.97 -8.98
CA ILE A 156 -10.14 27.11 -8.58
C ILE A 156 -9.98 26.63 -7.13
N SER A 157 -8.75 26.34 -6.70
CA SER A 157 -8.44 25.89 -5.34
C SER A 157 -8.79 26.94 -4.28
N CYS A 158 -8.69 28.24 -4.60
CA CYS A 158 -9.14 29.33 -3.71
C CYS A 158 -10.66 29.33 -3.46
N PHE A 159 -11.45 28.66 -4.31
CA PHE A 159 -12.91 28.60 -4.22
C PHE A 159 -13.43 27.19 -3.88
N THR A 160 -12.54 26.19 -3.80
CA THR A 160 -12.95 24.79 -3.58
C THR A 160 -13.08 24.51 -2.10
N SER A 161 -14.28 24.09 -1.68
CA SER A 161 -14.55 23.76 -0.28
C SER A 161 -13.79 22.50 0.16
N PHE A 162 -13.40 22.46 1.44
CA PHE A 162 -12.81 21.29 2.09
C PHE A 162 -13.75 20.75 3.17
N GLN A 163 -13.64 19.46 3.46
CA GLN A 163 -14.46 18.79 4.47
C GLN A 163 -13.81 18.92 5.85
N LYS A 164 -14.56 19.40 6.84
CA LYS A 164 -14.17 19.49 8.24
C LYS A 164 -15.26 18.84 9.09
N GLU A 165 -14.90 17.80 9.85
CA GLU A 165 -15.82 17.14 10.80
C GLU A 165 -17.21 16.82 10.18
N LEU A 166 -17.19 16.19 9.00
CA LEU A 166 -18.35 15.78 8.19
C LEU A 166 -19.11 16.91 7.45
N GLN A 167 -18.83 18.19 7.70
CA GLN A 167 -19.47 19.30 7.00
C GLN A 167 -18.50 20.00 6.02
N TRP A 168 -19.03 20.50 4.91
CA TRP A 168 -18.28 21.33 3.97
C TRP A 168 -18.15 22.74 4.51
N SER A 169 -16.96 23.33 4.44
CA SER A 169 -16.77 24.73 4.83
C SER A 169 -17.56 25.66 3.90
N ASN A 170 -18.31 26.58 4.50
CA ASN A 170 -19.19 27.53 3.82
C ASN A 170 -18.63 28.96 3.79
N SER A 171 -17.38 29.16 4.25
CA SER A 171 -16.74 30.47 4.34
C SER A 171 -15.53 30.56 3.40
N LEU A 172 -15.57 31.51 2.46
CA LEU A 172 -14.48 31.73 1.51
C LEU A 172 -13.15 32.10 2.20
N LEU A 173 -13.21 32.85 3.30
CA LEU A 173 -12.01 33.22 4.05
C LEU A 173 -11.36 32.01 4.75
N GLU A 174 -12.17 31.06 5.22
CA GLU A 174 -11.67 29.82 5.82
C GLU A 174 -10.99 28.95 4.74
N ILE A 175 -11.62 28.79 3.58
CA ILE A 175 -11.07 28.08 2.41
C ILE A 175 -9.74 28.69 1.99
N LEU A 176 -9.71 30.01 1.79
CA LEU A 176 -8.49 30.72 1.38
C LEU A 176 -7.37 30.59 2.42
N CYS A 177 -7.68 30.74 3.71
CA CYS A 177 -6.68 30.62 4.76
C CYS A 177 -6.13 29.19 4.87
N HIS A 178 -6.99 28.18 4.68
CA HIS A 178 -6.57 26.78 4.62
C HIS A 178 -5.62 26.53 3.43
N TYR A 179 -5.98 27.02 2.25
CA TYR A 179 -5.16 26.87 1.04
C TYR A 179 -3.81 27.59 1.16
N ILE A 180 -3.80 28.82 1.70
CA ILE A 180 -2.58 29.60 1.92
C ILE A 180 -1.61 28.90 2.87
N LYS A 181 -2.12 28.26 3.94
CA LYS A 181 -1.31 27.51 4.90
C LYS A 181 -0.77 26.18 4.36
N GLY A 182 -1.35 25.68 3.27
CA GLY A 182 -0.98 24.42 2.64
C GLY A 182 -0.21 24.63 1.34
N ALA A 183 -0.88 24.37 0.22
CA ALA A 183 -0.25 24.23 -1.09
C ALA A 183 0.02 25.56 -1.82
N PHE A 184 -0.64 26.67 -1.45
CA PHE A 184 -0.58 27.92 -2.22
C PHE A 184 0.85 28.43 -2.45
N ILE A 185 1.72 28.40 -1.43
CA ILE A 185 3.11 28.88 -1.57
C ILE A 185 3.87 28.02 -2.58
N VAL A 186 3.68 26.71 -2.52
CA VAL A 186 4.31 25.74 -3.42
C VAL A 186 3.79 25.90 -4.86
N ASP A 187 2.48 26.04 -5.03
CA ASP A 187 1.82 26.24 -6.32
C ASP A 187 2.25 27.57 -6.96
N SER A 188 2.32 28.62 -6.15
CA SER A 188 2.76 29.96 -6.57
C SER A 188 4.21 29.93 -7.03
N LEU A 189 5.14 29.36 -6.24
CA LEU A 189 6.55 29.28 -6.61
C LEU A 189 6.77 28.40 -7.84
N SER A 190 6.11 27.25 -7.93
CA SER A 190 6.30 26.31 -9.04
C SER A 190 5.62 26.74 -10.35
N THR A 191 4.68 27.68 -10.30
CA THR A 191 3.91 28.11 -11.49
C THR A 191 4.24 29.54 -11.91
N LEU A 192 4.24 30.50 -10.98
CA LEU A 192 4.41 31.93 -11.31
C LEU A 192 5.85 32.30 -11.62
N LEU A 193 6.85 31.74 -10.92
CA LEU A 193 8.26 32.06 -11.19
C LEU A 193 8.66 31.70 -12.63
N PRO A 194 8.44 30.46 -13.12
CA PRO A 194 8.75 30.11 -14.51
C PRO A 194 7.98 30.93 -15.54
N LEU A 195 6.72 31.32 -15.23
CA LEU A 195 5.88 32.08 -16.14
C LEU A 195 6.32 33.55 -16.28
N ILE A 196 6.77 34.18 -15.20
CA ILE A 196 7.16 35.60 -15.16
C ILE A 196 8.62 35.80 -15.58
N TYR A 197 9.52 34.99 -15.02
CA TYR A 197 10.96 35.20 -15.17
C TYR A 197 11.61 34.32 -16.25
N GLY A 198 10.84 33.43 -16.86
CA GLY A 198 11.29 32.60 -17.98
C GLY A 198 11.42 31.12 -17.62
N GLN A 199 10.99 30.29 -18.57
CA GLN A 199 10.85 28.85 -18.41
C GLN A 199 12.19 28.13 -18.19
N GLU A 200 13.23 28.48 -18.95
CA GLU A 200 14.51 27.79 -18.90
C GLU A 200 15.32 28.11 -17.63
N SER A 201 15.30 29.36 -17.16
CA SER A 201 16.09 29.79 -16.00
C SER A 201 15.55 29.25 -14.67
N TYR A 202 14.24 29.05 -14.55
CA TYR A 202 13.57 28.63 -13.31
C TYR A 202 12.92 27.24 -13.43
N PHE A 203 13.35 26.42 -14.40
CA PHE A 203 12.74 25.13 -14.66
C PHE A 203 12.79 24.20 -13.43
N ALA A 204 13.89 24.19 -12.69
CA ALA A 204 14.05 23.33 -11.51
C ALA A 204 13.00 23.59 -10.42
N VAL A 205 12.46 24.81 -10.31
CA VAL A 205 11.41 25.16 -9.34
C VAL A 205 10.11 24.42 -9.62
N LYS A 206 9.89 23.93 -10.85
CA LYS A 206 8.72 23.09 -11.19
C LYS A 206 8.71 21.76 -10.45
N LEU A 207 9.87 21.24 -10.01
CA LEU A 207 9.93 20.02 -9.19
C LEU A 207 9.22 20.17 -7.84
N LEU A 208 8.98 21.40 -7.36
CA LEU A 208 8.17 21.64 -6.16
C LEU A 208 6.73 21.11 -6.32
N ARG A 209 6.24 20.91 -7.55
CA ARG A 209 4.93 20.29 -7.82
C ARG A 209 4.80 18.89 -7.24
N MET A 210 5.92 18.20 -6.98
CA MET A 210 5.96 16.91 -6.29
C MET A 210 5.32 16.96 -4.89
N TYR A 211 5.07 18.14 -4.32
CA TYR A 211 4.22 18.28 -3.13
C TYR A 211 2.86 17.59 -3.28
N HIS A 212 2.29 17.59 -4.49
CA HIS A 212 0.99 16.97 -4.79
C HIS A 212 1.07 15.46 -5.08
N VAL A 213 2.20 14.81 -4.78
CA VAL A 213 2.46 13.40 -5.10
C VAL A 213 1.37 12.47 -4.57
N ARG A 214 0.92 12.72 -3.34
CA ARG A 214 -0.15 11.95 -2.69
C ARG A 214 -1.46 11.98 -3.47
N VAL A 215 -1.81 13.14 -4.04
CA VAL A 215 -3.08 13.32 -4.75
C VAL A 215 -3.06 12.57 -6.08
N VAL A 216 -1.96 12.70 -6.84
CA VAL A 216 -1.79 12.00 -8.13
C VAL A 216 -1.80 10.48 -7.96
N TYR A 217 -1.02 9.95 -7.01
CA TYR A 217 -0.98 8.51 -6.78
C TYR A 217 -2.23 7.97 -6.10
N GLY A 218 -2.95 8.78 -5.32
CA GLY A 218 -4.28 8.45 -4.81
C GLY A 218 -5.25 8.22 -5.98
N GLN A 219 -5.27 9.13 -6.95
CA GLN A 219 -6.11 8.98 -8.14
C GLN A 219 -5.75 7.74 -8.98
N ILE A 220 -4.46 7.44 -9.14
CA ILE A 220 -4.00 6.23 -9.83
C ILE A 220 -4.49 4.98 -9.08
N SER A 221 -4.35 4.96 -7.76
CA SER A 221 -4.83 3.85 -6.91
C SER A 221 -6.34 3.65 -7.04
N ASP A 222 -7.12 4.72 -7.04
CA ASP A 222 -8.56 4.67 -7.23
C ASP A 222 -8.92 4.13 -8.63
N LEU A 223 -8.19 4.55 -9.66
CA LEU A 223 -8.36 4.07 -11.03
C LEU A 223 -8.02 2.59 -11.17
N VAL A 224 -6.90 2.14 -10.60
CA VAL A 224 -6.50 0.72 -10.56
C VAL A 224 -7.59 -0.11 -9.88
N SER A 225 -8.06 0.34 -8.71
CA SER A 225 -9.11 -0.34 -7.95
C SER A 225 -10.42 -0.42 -8.73
N LEU A 226 -10.81 0.66 -9.43
CA LEU A 226 -11.99 0.69 -10.29
C LEU A 226 -11.88 -0.28 -11.47
N ILE A 227 -10.71 -0.34 -12.12
CA ILE A 227 -10.46 -1.27 -13.24
C ILE A 227 -10.57 -2.72 -12.75
N LEU A 228 -9.94 -3.05 -11.63
CA LEU A 228 -9.98 -4.39 -11.04
C LEU A 228 -11.39 -4.80 -10.62
N GLN A 229 -12.19 -3.88 -10.08
CA GLN A 229 -13.62 -4.13 -9.79
C GLN A 229 -14.41 -4.40 -11.08
N LYS A 230 -14.17 -3.64 -12.15
CA LYS A 230 -14.80 -3.86 -13.45
C LYS A 230 -14.41 -5.18 -14.11
N MET A 231 -13.27 -5.75 -13.74
CA MET A 231 -12.85 -7.08 -14.16
C MET A 231 -13.57 -8.21 -13.42
N GLY A 232 -14.48 -7.90 -12.48
CA GLY A 232 -15.28 -8.89 -11.76
C GLY A 232 -14.57 -9.54 -10.57
N LEU A 233 -13.49 -8.93 -10.08
CA LEU A 233 -12.76 -9.41 -8.90
C LEU A 233 -13.56 -9.14 -7.62
N THR A 234 -13.43 -10.04 -6.64
CA THR A 234 -14.00 -9.85 -5.31
C THR A 234 -13.33 -8.66 -4.60
N LYS A 235 -14.04 -7.99 -3.68
CA LYS A 235 -13.51 -6.81 -2.96
C LYS A 235 -12.16 -7.09 -2.29
N SER A 236 -12.04 -8.26 -1.63
CA SER A 236 -10.78 -8.70 -1.00
C SER A 236 -9.63 -8.82 -2.01
N ASN A 237 -9.89 -9.44 -3.17
CA ASN A 237 -8.86 -9.60 -4.20
C ASN A 237 -8.48 -8.26 -4.84
N VAL A 238 -9.43 -7.33 -5.00
CA VAL A 238 -9.16 -5.97 -5.48
C VAL A 238 -8.21 -5.24 -4.55
N GLU A 239 -8.46 -5.27 -3.24
CA GLU A 239 -7.61 -4.59 -2.25
C GLU A 239 -6.17 -5.14 -2.28
N LYS A 240 -6.01 -6.47 -2.30
CA LYS A 240 -4.71 -7.13 -2.40
C LYS A 240 -3.96 -6.82 -3.70
N ILE A 241 -4.62 -6.98 -4.84
CA ILE A 241 -3.98 -6.78 -6.16
C ILE A 241 -3.68 -5.30 -6.41
N SER A 242 -4.60 -4.41 -6.03
CA SER A 242 -4.41 -2.95 -6.15
C SER A 242 -3.18 -2.51 -5.37
N PHE A 243 -3.00 -3.02 -4.14
CA PHE A 243 -1.82 -2.75 -3.34
C PHE A 243 -0.52 -3.13 -4.05
N ILE A 244 -0.43 -4.34 -4.63
CA ILE A 244 0.76 -4.80 -5.36
C ILE A 244 1.03 -3.93 -6.59
N ILE A 245 -0.02 -3.65 -7.38
CA ILE A 245 0.11 -2.82 -8.58
C ILE A 245 0.58 -1.40 -8.22
N ASN A 246 0.01 -0.80 -7.18
CA ASN A 246 0.42 0.51 -6.70
C ASN A 246 1.87 0.51 -6.23
N LEU A 247 2.31 -0.51 -5.49
CA LEU A 247 3.69 -0.66 -5.06
C LEU A 247 4.66 -0.71 -6.25
N ILE A 248 4.30 -1.45 -7.30
CA ILE A 248 5.09 -1.53 -8.54
C ILE A 248 5.16 -0.15 -9.23
N ILE A 249 4.03 0.56 -9.33
CA ILE A 249 3.96 1.91 -9.92
C ILE A 249 4.85 2.89 -9.15
N TYR A 250 4.80 2.86 -7.81
CA TYR A 250 5.63 3.72 -6.96
C TYR A 250 7.11 3.40 -7.13
N MET A 251 7.47 2.13 -7.23
CA MET A 251 8.86 1.69 -7.46
C MET A 251 9.39 2.16 -8.81
N PHE A 252 8.65 1.96 -9.91
CA PHE A 252 9.05 2.45 -11.23
C PHE A 252 9.22 3.97 -11.25
N SER A 253 8.34 4.69 -10.56
CA SER A 253 8.43 6.14 -10.45
C SER A 253 9.69 6.56 -9.67
N ALA A 254 9.98 5.92 -8.53
CA ALA A 254 11.19 6.18 -7.77
C ALA A 254 12.46 5.89 -8.59
N ILE A 255 12.49 4.77 -9.33
CA ILE A 255 13.60 4.42 -10.22
C ILE A 255 13.83 5.51 -11.26
N HIS A 256 12.76 6.03 -11.87
CA HIS A 256 12.85 7.12 -12.84
C HIS A 256 13.43 8.40 -12.21
N ILE A 257 12.90 8.84 -11.06
CA ILE A 257 13.39 10.06 -10.37
C ILE A 257 14.86 9.93 -9.96
N LEU A 258 15.23 8.79 -9.39
CA LEU A 258 16.61 8.53 -8.98
C LEU A 258 17.56 8.44 -10.19
N GLY A 259 17.10 7.83 -11.29
CA GLY A 259 17.88 7.72 -12.54
C GLY A 259 18.12 9.09 -13.17
N CYS A 260 17.08 9.92 -13.28
CA CYS A 260 17.20 11.30 -13.74
C CYS A 260 18.12 12.13 -12.83
N SER A 261 18.03 11.95 -11.52
CA SER A 261 18.92 12.62 -10.55
C SER A 261 20.38 12.18 -10.73
N TRP A 262 20.61 10.89 -10.98
CA TRP A 262 21.95 10.34 -11.22
C TRP A 262 22.60 10.92 -12.48
N ILE A 263 21.81 11.07 -13.56
CA ILE A 263 22.25 11.74 -14.80
C ILE A 263 22.53 13.22 -14.53
N TYR A 264 21.64 13.91 -13.84
CA TYR A 264 21.81 15.33 -13.53
C TYR A 264 23.14 15.57 -12.80
N ILE A 265 23.41 14.83 -11.72
CA ILE A 265 24.65 14.95 -10.94
C ILE A 265 25.88 14.63 -11.79
N GLY A 266 25.82 13.54 -12.58
CA GLY A 266 26.95 13.14 -13.41
C GLY A 266 27.25 14.12 -14.56
N ARG A 267 26.28 14.92 -15.02
CA ARG A 267 26.49 15.93 -16.06
C ARG A 267 27.07 17.24 -15.52
N GLU A 268 26.91 17.52 -14.23
CA GLU A 268 27.54 18.69 -13.58
C GLU A 268 29.04 18.51 -13.36
N SER A 269 29.51 17.27 -13.26
CA SER A 269 30.91 16.96 -12.98
C SER A 269 31.71 16.70 -14.25
N SER A 270 32.94 17.22 -14.32
CA SER A 270 33.85 16.98 -15.45
C SER A 270 34.33 15.53 -15.52
N CYS A 271 34.48 14.87 -14.37
CA CYS A 271 34.86 13.48 -14.24
C CYS A 271 33.78 12.75 -13.45
N SER A 272 32.89 12.07 -14.17
CA SER A 272 31.69 11.47 -13.62
C SER A 272 31.58 10.02 -14.05
N TRP A 273 30.55 9.34 -13.57
CA TRP A 273 30.21 8.00 -14.05
C TRP A 273 29.92 7.93 -15.56
N MET A 274 29.61 9.06 -16.22
CA MET A 274 29.36 9.14 -17.67
C MET A 274 30.59 9.57 -18.48
N LYS A 275 31.44 10.42 -17.90
CA LYS A 275 32.59 11.03 -18.60
C LYS A 275 33.88 10.54 -17.97
N GLN A 276 34.46 9.51 -18.56
CA GLN A 276 35.84 9.13 -18.31
C GLN A 276 36.65 9.57 -19.52
N LEU A 277 37.53 10.55 -19.32
CA LEU A 277 38.37 11.12 -20.37
C LEU A 277 39.42 10.08 -20.79
N ASN A 278 39.63 9.94 -22.10
CA ASN A 278 40.71 9.09 -22.62
C ASN A 278 42.09 9.60 -22.14
N GLU A 279 43.04 8.68 -21.96
CA GLU A 279 44.46 9.03 -21.78
C GLU A 279 44.94 9.88 -22.97
N GLY A 280 45.18 11.18 -22.75
CA GLY A 280 45.73 12.10 -23.75
C GLY A 280 44.90 13.36 -24.04
N ASP A 281 43.69 13.49 -23.51
CA ASP A 281 42.90 14.72 -23.62
C ASP A 281 43.51 15.82 -22.72
N PRO A 282 43.77 17.06 -23.14
CA PRO A 282 44.28 18.12 -22.25
C PRO A 282 43.39 18.43 -21.02
N ALA A 283 42.13 17.95 -21.02
CA ALA A 283 41.26 17.95 -19.83
C ALA A 283 41.56 16.82 -18.81
N SER A 284 42.33 15.80 -19.18
CA SER A 284 42.80 14.70 -18.32
C SER A 284 43.85 15.13 -17.27
N VAL A 285 44.27 16.39 -17.32
CA VAL A 285 45.18 17.03 -16.33
C VAL A 285 44.60 17.01 -14.90
N GLY A 286 43.33 16.63 -14.73
CA GLY A 286 42.65 16.42 -13.45
C GLY A 286 42.67 15.00 -12.85
N GLY A 287 43.33 14.01 -13.46
CA GLY A 287 43.53 12.68 -12.84
C GLY A 287 42.36 11.70 -12.93
N CYS A 288 41.56 11.77 -13.99
CA CYS A 288 40.40 10.90 -14.19
C CYS A 288 40.81 9.71 -15.05
N THR A 289 40.94 8.53 -14.43
CA THR A 289 41.40 7.30 -15.09
C THR A 289 40.27 6.62 -15.86
N ASP A 290 40.55 6.27 -17.11
CA ASP A 290 39.67 5.48 -17.97
C ASP A 290 39.59 4.02 -17.47
N ASN A 291 38.38 3.53 -17.20
CA ASN A 291 38.13 2.14 -16.80
C ASN A 291 37.59 1.28 -17.97
N GLY A 292 37.54 1.80 -19.20
CA GLY A 292 37.21 1.04 -20.41
C GLY A 292 35.74 0.68 -20.62
N ILE A 293 34.82 1.24 -19.83
CA ILE A 293 33.35 1.10 -20.01
C ILE A 293 32.78 2.48 -20.35
N GLY A 294 33.06 2.97 -21.55
CA GLY A 294 32.55 4.25 -22.03
C GLY A 294 31.04 4.17 -22.33
N VAL A 295 30.24 5.00 -21.67
CA VAL A 295 28.87 5.28 -22.09
C VAL A 295 28.94 6.30 -23.23
N ASP A 296 28.23 6.05 -24.33
CA ASP A 296 28.08 7.06 -25.38
C ASP A 296 27.33 8.28 -24.83
N ILE A 297 28.05 9.39 -24.65
CA ILE A 297 27.52 10.62 -24.05
C ILE A 297 26.60 11.40 -24.99
N GLU A 298 26.60 11.08 -26.29
CA GLU A 298 25.73 11.68 -27.30
C GLU A 298 24.37 10.96 -27.36
N ASN A 299 24.34 9.67 -27.01
CA ASN A 299 23.14 8.85 -27.00
C ASN A 299 22.36 8.94 -25.68
N ASN A 300 21.38 9.85 -25.62
CA ASN A 300 20.53 10.06 -24.45
C ASN A 300 19.79 8.78 -24.00
N THR A 301 19.38 7.93 -24.94
CA THR A 301 18.71 6.66 -24.64
C THR A 301 19.64 5.70 -23.90
N GLN A 302 20.88 5.58 -24.36
CA GLN A 302 21.88 4.72 -23.71
C GLN A 302 22.18 5.21 -22.29
N ILE A 303 22.34 6.52 -22.11
CA ILE A 303 22.56 7.14 -20.79
C ILE A 303 21.37 6.87 -19.86
N TYR A 304 20.14 7.05 -20.35
CA TYR A 304 18.94 6.81 -19.57
C TYR A 304 18.84 5.34 -19.13
N VAL A 305 18.97 4.40 -20.08
CA VAL A 305 18.94 2.96 -19.78
C VAL A 305 20.04 2.56 -18.79
N THR A 306 21.25 3.09 -18.97
CA THR A 306 22.38 2.84 -18.06
C THR A 306 22.11 3.38 -16.66
N SER A 307 21.54 4.58 -16.54
CA SER A 307 21.16 5.16 -15.25
C SER A 307 20.09 4.34 -14.53
N VAL A 308 19.07 3.86 -15.27
CA VAL A 308 18.00 3.01 -14.73
C VAL A 308 18.57 1.67 -14.27
N TYR A 309 19.46 1.07 -15.06
CA TYR A 309 20.18 -0.14 -14.69
C TYR A 309 20.98 0.05 -13.39
N TRP A 310 21.73 1.15 -13.26
CA TRP A 310 22.47 1.47 -12.05
C TRP A 310 21.54 1.62 -10.83
N VAL A 311 20.41 2.32 -10.97
CA VAL A 311 19.43 2.46 -9.88
C VAL A 311 18.83 1.12 -9.50
N ILE A 312 18.42 0.29 -10.47
CA ILE A 312 17.83 -1.03 -10.20
C ILE A 312 18.84 -1.92 -9.48
N THR A 313 20.08 -2.01 -9.97
CA THR A 313 21.12 -2.85 -9.36
C THR A 313 21.52 -2.37 -7.96
N THR A 314 21.44 -1.06 -7.70
CA THR A 314 21.68 -0.47 -6.36
C THR A 314 20.51 -0.73 -5.42
N LEU A 315 19.26 -0.45 -5.83
CA LEU A 315 18.07 -0.68 -5.01
C LEU A 315 17.83 -2.16 -4.70
N THR A 316 18.19 -3.05 -5.62
CA THR A 316 18.10 -4.50 -5.44
C THR A 316 19.32 -5.11 -4.74
N THR A 317 20.29 -4.28 -4.33
CA THR A 317 21.53 -4.69 -3.64
C THR A 317 22.41 -5.67 -4.43
N VAL A 318 22.23 -5.75 -5.76
CA VAL A 318 23.06 -6.58 -6.64
C VAL A 318 24.44 -5.95 -6.82
N GLY A 319 24.50 -4.66 -7.14
CA GLY A 319 25.72 -3.84 -7.11
C GLY A 319 26.94 -4.41 -7.84
N TYR A 320 26.87 -4.61 -9.16
CA TYR A 320 28.00 -5.14 -9.95
C TYR A 320 29.27 -4.26 -9.91
N GLY A 321 29.10 -2.95 -9.66
CA GLY A 321 30.21 -2.00 -9.51
C GLY A 321 30.84 -1.54 -10.83
N ASP A 322 30.20 -1.85 -11.95
CA ASP A 322 30.51 -1.37 -13.30
C ASP A 322 30.30 0.14 -13.44
N TYR A 323 29.20 0.66 -12.88
CA TYR A 323 28.95 2.09 -12.74
C TYR A 323 28.93 2.47 -11.26
N LYS A 324 29.71 3.49 -10.89
CA LYS A 324 29.85 3.98 -9.51
C LYS A 324 30.18 5.47 -9.49
N GLY A 325 29.98 6.11 -8.34
CA GLY A 325 30.40 7.49 -8.14
C GLY A 325 31.92 7.64 -8.14
N TYR A 326 32.41 8.70 -8.78
CA TYR A 326 33.83 9.09 -8.78
C TYR A 326 34.03 10.44 -8.06
N THR A 327 33.01 11.29 -8.03
CA THR A 327 33.02 12.56 -7.29
C THR A 327 32.39 12.44 -5.91
N SER A 328 32.74 13.36 -5.00
CA SER A 328 32.12 13.41 -3.66
C SER A 328 30.60 13.58 -3.73
N GLY A 329 30.08 14.34 -4.71
CA GLY A 329 28.64 14.51 -4.90
C GLY A 329 27.96 13.21 -5.34
N GLU A 330 28.56 12.47 -6.25
CA GLU A 330 28.07 11.15 -6.67
C GLU A 330 28.14 10.12 -5.54
N TYR A 331 29.22 10.09 -4.76
CA TYR A 331 29.34 9.21 -3.60
C TYR A 331 28.26 9.50 -2.55
N MET A 332 28.02 10.78 -2.24
CA MET A 332 26.96 11.16 -1.30
C MET A 332 25.58 10.73 -1.80
N PHE A 333 25.29 10.95 -3.08
CA PHE A 333 24.03 10.53 -3.68
C PHE A 333 23.88 9.01 -3.70
N GLN A 334 24.95 8.27 -4.08
CA GLN A 334 24.97 6.82 -4.06
C GLN A 334 24.66 6.27 -2.65
N MET A 335 25.30 6.80 -1.59
CA MET A 335 25.00 6.40 -0.22
C MET A 335 23.51 6.60 0.12
N VAL A 336 22.92 7.73 -0.28
CA VAL A 336 21.48 7.99 -0.06
C VAL A 336 20.62 6.96 -0.79
N VAL A 337 20.94 6.63 -2.04
CA VAL A 337 20.22 5.61 -2.82
C VAL A 337 20.36 4.22 -2.19
N GLU A 338 21.53 3.86 -1.68
CA GLU A 338 21.76 2.59 -0.98
C GLU A 338 20.90 2.48 0.29
N PHE A 339 20.85 3.54 1.13
CA PHE A 339 19.97 3.56 2.30
C PHE A 339 18.48 3.48 1.94
N LEU A 340 18.06 4.17 0.88
CA LEU A 340 16.70 4.06 0.36
C LEU A 340 16.40 2.63 -0.12
N GLY A 341 17.36 1.97 -0.78
CA GLY A 341 17.26 0.58 -1.22
C GLY A 341 16.95 -0.38 -0.06
N ILE A 342 17.66 -0.25 1.06
CA ILE A 342 17.41 -1.04 2.28
C ILE A 342 15.97 -0.84 2.78
N GLY A 343 15.50 0.42 2.80
CA GLY A 343 14.14 0.76 3.22
C GLY A 343 13.08 0.18 2.29
N VAL A 344 13.25 0.32 0.98
CA VAL A 344 12.33 -0.21 -0.05
C VAL A 344 12.27 -1.73 0.02
N PHE A 345 13.42 -2.41 0.13
CA PHE A 345 13.47 -3.87 0.22
C PHE A 345 12.79 -4.38 1.50
N SER A 346 13.03 -3.72 2.63
CA SER A 346 12.38 -4.07 3.91
C SER A 346 10.87 -3.92 3.84
N TYR A 347 10.39 -2.81 3.26
CA TYR A 347 8.96 -2.56 3.08
C TYR A 347 8.32 -3.57 2.11
N LEU A 348 8.98 -3.86 0.99
CA LEU A 348 8.52 -4.85 0.01
C LEU A 348 8.39 -6.24 0.65
N MET A 349 9.39 -6.67 1.42
CA MET A 349 9.34 -7.96 2.11
C MET A 349 8.23 -8.02 3.15
N GLY A 350 8.04 -6.96 3.94
CA GLY A 350 6.92 -6.86 4.88
C GLY A 350 5.57 -6.96 4.18
N SER A 351 5.43 -6.23 3.06
CA SER A 351 4.23 -6.23 2.24
C SER A 351 3.90 -7.59 1.62
N ILE A 352 4.92 -8.33 1.17
CA ILE A 352 4.76 -9.70 0.65
C ILE A 352 4.35 -10.65 1.77
N ASN A 353 4.96 -10.54 2.96
CA ASN A 353 4.59 -11.36 4.11
C ASN A 353 3.14 -11.10 4.55
N ASP A 354 2.71 -9.84 4.58
CA ASP A 354 1.32 -9.47 4.88
C ASP A 354 0.36 -10.07 3.85
N LEU A 355 0.71 -10.00 2.56
CA LEU A 355 -0.08 -10.62 1.50
C LEU A 355 -0.20 -12.14 1.68
N VAL A 356 0.91 -12.83 1.96
CA VAL A 356 0.92 -14.29 2.17
C VAL A 356 0.13 -14.68 3.43
N SER A 357 0.29 -13.93 4.53
CA SER A 357 -0.41 -14.22 5.78
C SER A 357 -1.92 -13.94 5.71
N SER A 358 -2.35 -13.05 4.80
CA SER A 358 -3.77 -12.70 4.61
C SER A 358 -4.61 -13.78 3.91
N GLU A 359 -4.00 -14.90 3.50
CA GLU A 359 -4.69 -16.08 2.97
C GLU A 359 -4.62 -17.22 3.99
N THR A 360 -5.32 -17.07 5.12
CA THR A 360 -5.58 -18.21 6.00
C THR A 360 -6.69 -19.06 5.39
N THR A 361 -6.34 -20.21 4.83
CA THR A 361 -7.30 -21.18 4.35
C THR A 361 -7.86 -21.99 5.53
N LEU A 362 -9.03 -22.60 5.33
CA LEU A 362 -9.57 -23.56 6.31
C LEU A 362 -8.56 -24.68 6.61
N GLN A 363 -7.75 -25.09 5.62
CA GLN A 363 -6.72 -26.10 5.83
C GLN A 363 -5.62 -25.60 6.76
N ASP A 364 -5.19 -24.34 6.63
CA ASP A 364 -4.19 -23.76 7.55
C ASP A 364 -4.70 -23.75 9.00
N ILE A 365 -5.99 -23.45 9.21
CA ILE A 365 -6.64 -23.51 10.54
C ILE A 365 -6.69 -24.94 11.06
N ILE A 366 -7.06 -25.91 10.21
CA ILE A 366 -7.12 -27.32 10.58
C ILE A 366 -5.74 -27.84 10.96
N ASP A 367 -4.71 -27.49 10.19
CA ASP A 367 -3.34 -27.90 10.41
C ASP A 367 -2.81 -27.33 11.73
N GLU A 368 -2.97 -26.03 11.98
CA GLU A 368 -2.58 -25.37 13.24
C GLU A 368 -3.24 -26.05 14.45
N ARG A 369 -4.55 -26.30 14.38
CA ARG A 369 -5.28 -26.96 15.48
C ARG A 369 -4.90 -28.41 15.66
N THR A 370 -4.58 -29.11 14.58
CA THR A 370 -4.11 -30.50 14.65
C THR A 370 -2.73 -30.57 15.29
N GLU A 371 -1.85 -29.60 15.02
CA GLU A 371 -0.55 -29.47 15.68
C GLU A 371 -0.68 -29.16 17.18
N ASP A 372 -1.61 -28.28 17.58
CA ASP A 372 -1.92 -28.00 18.99
C ASP A 372 -2.34 -29.28 19.75
N VAL A 373 -3.25 -30.05 19.15
CA VAL A 373 -3.71 -31.32 19.71
C VAL A 373 -2.56 -32.32 19.80
N GLU A 374 -1.71 -32.42 18.78
CA GLU A 374 -0.53 -33.28 18.81
C GLU A 374 0.47 -32.87 19.90
N SER A 375 0.73 -31.57 20.05
CA SER A 375 1.59 -31.01 21.08
C SER A 375 1.06 -31.33 22.48
N TRP A 376 -0.27 -31.25 22.67
CA TRP A 376 -0.93 -31.63 23.92
C TRP A 376 -0.84 -33.14 24.19
N LEU A 377 -1.09 -33.98 23.20
CA LEU A 377 -0.94 -35.44 23.32
C LEU A 377 0.49 -35.82 23.69
N ARG A 378 1.50 -35.20 23.08
CA ARG A 378 2.92 -35.41 23.42
C ARG A 378 3.24 -34.97 24.85
N LYS A 379 2.68 -33.86 25.33
CA LYS A 379 2.84 -33.41 26.73
C LYS A 379 2.18 -34.39 27.71
N LEU A 380 0.99 -34.89 27.38
CA LEU A 380 0.31 -35.91 28.18
C LEU A 380 1.10 -37.21 28.25
N GLU A 381 1.66 -37.63 27.13
CA GLU A 381 2.46 -38.85 27.04
C GLU A 381 3.68 -38.79 27.96
N LYS A 382 4.37 -37.65 28.01
CA LYS A 382 5.47 -37.41 28.97
C LYS A 382 5.06 -37.52 30.44
N SER A 383 3.78 -37.27 30.76
CA SER A 383 3.26 -37.40 32.13
C SER A 383 2.81 -38.83 32.49
N ARG A 384 2.85 -39.75 31.52
CA ARG A 384 2.31 -41.12 31.64
C ARG A 384 3.44 -42.16 31.57
N THR A 385 3.24 -43.30 32.22
CA THR A 385 4.21 -44.42 32.21
C THR A 385 4.15 -45.30 30.96
N LYS A 386 3.08 -45.19 30.16
CA LYS A 386 2.92 -45.92 28.88
C LYS A 386 2.62 -44.93 27.77
N ASN A 387 3.23 -45.15 26.60
CA ASN A 387 2.97 -44.38 25.38
C ASN A 387 1.56 -44.63 24.85
N PHE A 388 1.03 -43.68 24.08
CA PHE A 388 -0.22 -43.89 23.36
C PHE A 388 0.00 -44.84 22.18
N SER A 389 -1.03 -45.60 21.79
CA SER A 389 -0.94 -46.40 20.56
C SER A 389 -0.96 -45.47 19.35
N LYS A 390 -0.27 -45.86 18.27
CA LYS A 390 -0.26 -45.09 17.03
C LYS A 390 -1.68 -44.89 16.47
N GLN A 391 -2.51 -45.94 16.55
CA GLN A 391 -3.92 -45.88 16.15
C GLN A 391 -4.70 -44.79 16.89
N LEU A 392 -4.50 -44.64 18.21
CA LEU A 392 -5.19 -43.60 18.96
C LEU A 392 -4.75 -42.20 18.53
N TYR A 393 -3.46 -41.99 18.26
CA TYR A 393 -2.96 -40.72 17.72
C TYR A 393 -3.61 -40.38 16.39
N ASP A 394 -3.62 -41.34 15.46
CA ASP A 394 -4.17 -41.15 14.12
C ASP A 394 -5.69 -40.91 14.18
N SER A 395 -6.42 -41.63 15.04
CA SER A 395 -7.86 -41.43 15.22
C SER A 395 -8.22 -40.08 15.84
N VAL A 396 -7.43 -39.58 16.80
CA VAL A 396 -7.66 -38.25 17.39
C VAL A 396 -7.42 -37.15 16.35
N LYS A 397 -6.37 -37.27 15.53
CA LYS A 397 -6.11 -36.34 14.43
C LYS A 397 -7.23 -36.33 13.40
N GLU A 398 -7.63 -37.52 12.94
CA GLU A 398 -8.69 -37.66 11.93
C GLU A 398 -10.04 -37.13 12.44
N TYR A 399 -10.38 -37.42 13.69
CA TYR A 399 -11.61 -36.91 14.31
C TYR A 399 -11.58 -35.37 14.40
N THR A 400 -10.45 -34.79 14.81
CA THR A 400 -10.27 -33.34 14.93
C THR A 400 -10.40 -32.64 13.57
N ALA A 401 -9.74 -33.15 12.53
CA ALA A 401 -9.87 -32.59 11.18
C ALA A 401 -11.31 -32.68 10.64
N LYS A 402 -11.98 -33.82 10.87
CA LYS A 402 -13.39 -34.01 10.46
C LYS A 402 -14.36 -33.12 11.21
N SER A 403 -14.14 -32.83 12.50
CA SER A 403 -15.01 -31.92 13.25
C SER A 403 -14.95 -30.49 12.70
N TYR A 404 -13.75 -29.99 12.39
CA TYR A 404 -13.59 -28.65 11.81
C TYR A 404 -14.21 -28.54 10.41
N HIS A 405 -14.07 -29.58 9.58
CA HIS A 405 -14.78 -29.62 8.30
C HIS A 405 -16.30 -29.61 8.47
N PHE A 406 -16.84 -30.34 9.45
CA PHE A 406 -18.27 -30.39 9.70
C PHE A 406 -18.82 -29.02 10.12
N ASP A 407 -18.14 -28.35 11.06
CA ASP A 407 -18.58 -27.06 11.59
C ASP A 407 -18.46 -25.92 10.56
N TYR A 408 -17.55 -26.00 9.60
CA TYR A 408 -17.39 -24.97 8.56
C TYR A 408 -18.48 -25.01 7.47
N TYR A 409 -19.07 -26.18 7.21
CA TYR A 409 -20.10 -26.35 6.16
C TYR A 409 -21.54 -26.32 6.71
N GLN A 410 -21.73 -26.15 8.02
CA GLN A 410 -23.04 -26.03 8.68
C GLN A 410 -23.38 -24.56 8.91
#